data_AF-A0A7K8YSK8-F1
#
_entry.id   AF-A0A7K8YSK8-F1
#
_cell.length_a   1.000
_cell.length_b   1.000
_cell.length_c   1.000
_cell.angle_alpha   90.00
_cell.angle_beta   90.00
_cell.angle_gamma   90.00
#
_symmetry.space_group_name_H-M   'P 1'
#
loop_
_entity.id
_entity.type
_entity.pdbx_description
1 polymer ?
#
loop_
_entity_poly.entity_id
_entity_poly.type
_entity_poly.pdbx_seq_one_letter_code
_entity_poly.pdbx_strand_id
1 'polypeptide(L)'
;AEPPPAAAAAAPPRPLLARLGAKLCTWHILKTIILGQMLSLFICGTAVTSQYLAEKYQVNTPMFQSFINYSLLLLVYTTMLAFRTGSDSLWQILKQRWWKYIFLGLADVEANYMIVKAYQYTTLTSVQLLDCFGIPVLMALSWFILRARYRLIHFLGVAVCLLGVGTMVGADILAGRQDEEGSDVVIGDVLVLLGASLYAISNVSEEYIVKNLSRVEFLGMVGLFGTIVSGLQLAIVEHREIMRIQWNWKVALLFTVFALCMFGLYSFMPVVIKVTSATSVNLGILTADLYSLFFGLFLFYYKFSGLYILSFVIIMVGFVLYCSTPTQTAEPTALPQPDSTGLDNAALKLEESDIEPPAITVQFTRGETVVVSTD
;
A
#
# COMPACT_ATOMS: atom_id res chain seq x y z
N ALA A 1 -67.51 -2.46 26.00
CA ALA A 1 -66.81 -1.26 25.53
C ALA A 1 -65.34 -1.44 25.82
N GLU A 2 -64.60 -1.87 24.82
CA GLU A 2 -63.16 -2.14 24.87
C GLU A 2 -62.42 -0.86 24.46
N PRO A 3 -61.30 -0.46 25.12
CA PRO A 3 -60.59 0.76 24.75
C PRO A 3 -59.79 0.55 23.44
N PRO A 4 -59.57 1.60 22.64
CA PRO A 4 -58.88 1.45 21.35
C PRO A 4 -57.38 1.20 21.55
N PRO A 5 -56.71 0.53 20.60
CA PRO A 5 -55.27 0.28 20.66
C PRO A 5 -54.49 1.58 20.53
N ALA A 6 -53.53 1.79 21.44
CA ALA A 6 -52.63 2.92 21.43
C ALA A 6 -51.82 2.96 20.13
N ALA A 7 -51.88 4.09 19.43
CA ALA A 7 -51.07 4.35 18.25
C ALA A 7 -49.58 4.19 18.60
N ALA A 8 -48.91 3.27 17.89
CA ALA A 8 -47.47 3.11 17.96
C ALA A 8 -46.80 4.43 17.53
N ALA A 9 -46.26 5.15 18.52
CA ALA A 9 -45.48 6.35 18.27
C ALA A 9 -44.26 6.00 17.42
N ALA A 10 -44.26 6.43 16.16
CA ALA A 10 -43.09 6.34 15.29
C ALA A 10 -41.95 7.13 15.94
N ALA A 11 -40.88 6.42 16.32
CA ALA A 11 -39.68 7.04 16.87
C ALA A 11 -39.12 8.08 15.87
N PRO A 12 -38.69 9.27 16.33
CA PRO A 12 -38.18 10.30 15.43
C PRO A 12 -36.95 9.78 14.68
N PRO A 13 -36.76 10.15 13.40
CA PRO A 13 -35.58 9.74 12.65
C PRO A 13 -34.34 10.31 13.37
N ARG A 14 -33.49 9.41 13.88
CA ARG A 14 -32.19 9.81 14.46
C ARG A 14 -31.45 10.68 13.44
N PRO A 15 -30.86 11.82 13.84
CA PRO A 15 -30.18 12.71 12.91
C PRO A 15 -29.10 11.92 12.17
N LEU A 16 -28.98 12.18 10.87
CA LEU A 16 -28.03 11.53 9.97
C LEU A 16 -26.60 11.57 10.55
N LEU A 17 -26.26 12.67 11.23
CA LEU A 17 -25.03 12.88 11.99
C LEU A 17 -24.81 11.91 13.16
N ALA A 18 -25.86 11.48 13.87
CA ALA A 18 -25.74 10.49 14.95
C ALA A 18 -25.60 9.06 14.41
N ARG A 19 -26.24 8.75 13.28
CA ARG A 19 -26.01 7.48 12.55
C ARG A 19 -24.65 7.44 11.88
N LEU A 20 -24.17 8.56 11.35
CA LEU A 20 -22.80 8.75 10.87
C LEU A 20 -21.82 8.60 12.03
N GLY A 21 -21.99 9.31 13.14
CA GLY A 21 -21.13 9.22 14.33
C GLY A 21 -21.01 7.82 14.92
N ALA A 22 -22.13 7.09 15.05
CA ALA A 22 -22.12 5.71 15.53
C ALA A 22 -21.49 4.72 14.53
N LYS A 23 -21.57 4.97 13.22
CA LYS A 23 -20.86 4.19 12.19
C LYS A 23 -19.38 4.56 12.07
N LEU A 24 -19.05 5.84 12.22
CA LEU A 24 -17.69 6.40 12.21
C LEU A 24 -16.87 5.87 13.40
N CYS A 25 -17.51 5.62 14.55
CA CYS A 25 -16.87 5.10 15.75
C CYS A 25 -16.87 3.56 15.80
N THR A 26 -16.83 2.88 14.65
CA THR A 26 -16.62 1.44 14.62
C THR A 26 -15.14 1.19 14.92
N TRP A 27 -14.83 0.28 15.85
CA TRP A 27 -13.46 -0.09 16.24
C TRP A 27 -12.52 -0.39 15.05
N HIS A 28 -13.12 -0.86 13.93
CA HIS A 28 -12.45 -1.06 12.65
C HIS A 28 -11.89 0.24 12.04
N ILE A 29 -12.65 1.34 12.02
CA ILE A 29 -12.21 2.63 11.47
C ILE A 29 -11.09 3.20 12.33
N LEU A 30 -11.23 3.14 13.66
CA LEU A 30 -10.17 3.58 14.57
C LEU A 30 -8.88 2.78 14.35
N LYS A 31 -8.98 1.45 14.21
CA LYS A 31 -7.84 0.58 13.89
C LYS A 31 -7.18 0.97 12.57
N THR A 32 -7.97 1.22 11.52
CA THR A 32 -7.46 1.65 10.20
C THR A 32 -6.75 3.00 10.29
N ILE A 33 -7.30 3.94 11.04
CA ILE A 33 -6.65 5.24 11.28
C ILE A 33 -5.32 5.04 11.97
N ILE A 34 -5.29 4.32 13.10
CA ILE A 34 -4.06 4.06 13.86
C ILE A 34 -2.99 3.40 12.97
N LEU A 35 -3.37 2.43 12.13
CA LEU A 35 -2.44 1.80 11.20
C LEU A 35 -1.91 2.78 10.15
N GLY A 36 -2.76 3.62 9.56
CA GLY A 36 -2.32 4.66 8.61
C GLY A 36 -1.41 5.71 9.25
N GLN A 37 -1.68 6.09 10.50
CA GLN A 37 -0.83 7.00 11.26
C GLN A 37 0.51 6.37 11.63
N MET A 38 0.53 5.09 11.96
CA MET A 38 1.77 4.35 12.18
C MET A 38 2.65 4.31 10.92
N LEU A 39 2.06 4.05 9.74
CA LEU A 39 2.79 4.11 8.46
C LEU A 39 3.29 5.52 8.17
N SER A 40 2.47 6.54 8.43
CA SER A 40 2.87 7.94 8.28
C SER A 40 4.06 8.32 9.16
N LEU A 41 4.13 7.78 10.39
CA LEU A 41 5.27 8.01 11.29
C LEU A 41 6.55 7.35 10.78
N PHE A 42 6.47 6.16 10.17
CA PHE A 42 7.63 5.54 9.53
C PHE A 42 8.13 6.41 8.36
N ILE A 43 7.24 6.89 7.50
CA ILE A 43 7.60 7.80 6.38
C ILE A 43 8.16 9.12 6.88
N CYS A 44 7.58 9.67 7.95
CA CYS A 44 8.13 10.86 8.60
C CYS A 44 9.55 10.58 9.12
N GLY A 45 9.79 9.42 9.75
CA GLY A 45 11.11 9.03 10.23
C GLY A 45 12.14 8.95 9.10
N THR A 46 11.77 8.39 7.95
CA THR A 46 12.64 8.29 6.77
C THR A 46 12.91 9.67 6.17
N ALA A 47 11.90 10.53 6.06
CA ALA A 47 12.04 11.88 5.56
C ALA A 47 12.94 12.73 6.46
N VAL A 48 12.70 12.75 7.78
CA VAL A 48 13.48 13.54 8.75
C VAL A 48 14.93 13.07 8.81
N THR A 49 15.18 11.76 8.83
CA THR A 49 16.55 11.24 8.86
C THR A 49 17.30 11.53 7.56
N SER A 50 16.63 11.43 6.41
CA SER A 50 17.23 11.75 5.10
C SER A 50 17.50 13.25 4.97
N GLN A 51 16.56 14.11 5.35
CA GLN A 51 16.75 15.56 5.34
C GLN A 51 17.89 15.99 6.28
N TYR A 52 17.96 15.42 7.49
CA TYR A 52 19.05 15.73 8.42
C TYR A 52 20.42 15.28 7.89
N LEU A 53 20.46 14.17 7.15
CA LEU A 53 21.67 13.67 6.50
C LEU A 53 22.11 14.59 5.36
N ALA A 54 21.15 15.07 4.55
CA ALA A 54 21.37 16.01 3.47
C ALA A 54 21.88 17.37 3.98
N GLU A 55 21.14 18.02 4.89
CA GLU A 55 21.46 19.39 5.31
C GLU A 55 22.73 19.47 6.16
N LYS A 56 22.86 18.61 7.16
CA LYS A 56 23.93 18.72 8.16
C LYS A 56 25.22 18.03 7.76
N TYR A 57 25.12 16.91 7.04
CA TYR A 57 26.28 16.10 6.66
C TYR A 57 26.61 16.21 5.17
N GLN A 58 25.76 16.88 4.36
CA GLN A 58 25.94 17.02 2.91
C GLN A 58 26.09 15.65 2.22
N VAL A 59 25.40 14.63 2.76
CA VAL A 59 25.37 13.27 2.21
C VAL A 59 24.02 13.05 1.55
N ASN A 60 23.99 13.21 0.23
CA ASN A 60 22.82 12.99 -0.61
C ASN A 60 22.97 11.66 -1.37
N THR A 61 22.69 10.55 -0.70
CA THR A 61 22.75 9.19 -1.31
C THR A 61 21.44 8.40 -1.14
N PRO A 62 20.35 8.89 -1.73
CA PRO A 62 19.03 8.25 -1.65
C PRO A 62 18.95 6.87 -2.31
N MET A 63 19.75 6.59 -3.34
CA MET A 63 19.80 5.25 -3.93
C MET A 63 20.49 4.27 -2.99
N PHE A 64 21.52 4.73 -2.27
CA PHE A 64 22.16 3.92 -1.23
C PHE A 64 21.20 3.59 -0.08
N GLN A 65 20.43 4.59 0.37
CA GLN A 65 19.37 4.43 1.36
C GLN A 65 18.33 3.36 0.94
N SER A 66 17.85 3.43 -0.29
CA SER A 66 16.89 2.47 -0.85
C SER A 66 17.49 1.07 -1.03
N PHE A 67 18.74 0.97 -1.50
CA PHE A 67 19.46 -0.29 -1.64
C PHE A 67 19.60 -1.03 -0.30
N ILE A 68 19.90 -0.33 0.78
CA ILE A 68 19.96 -0.92 2.13
C ILE A 68 18.59 -1.53 2.49
N ASN A 69 17.50 -0.82 2.24
CA ASN A 69 16.15 -1.33 2.52
C ASN A 69 15.85 -2.61 1.72
N TYR A 70 16.05 -2.60 0.39
CA TYR A 70 15.80 -3.79 -0.43
C TYR A 70 16.70 -4.96 -0.03
N SER A 71 17.96 -4.69 0.33
CA SER A 71 18.89 -5.70 0.84
C SER A 71 18.40 -6.31 2.16
N LEU A 72 17.84 -5.52 3.07
CA LEU A 72 17.24 -6.04 4.31
C LEU A 72 15.99 -6.88 4.02
N LEU A 73 15.13 -6.44 3.09
CA LEU A 73 13.99 -7.25 2.64
C LEU A 73 14.45 -8.59 2.06
N LEU A 74 15.49 -8.57 1.22
CA LEU A 74 16.10 -9.76 0.65
C LEU A 74 16.61 -10.70 1.76
N LEU A 75 17.40 -10.16 2.69
CA LEU A 75 18.01 -10.94 3.77
C LEU A 75 17.00 -11.55 4.74
N VAL A 76 15.84 -10.92 4.95
CA VAL A 76 14.83 -11.43 5.89
C VAL A 76 13.77 -12.28 5.17
N TYR A 77 13.12 -11.74 4.14
CA TYR A 77 11.95 -12.37 3.53
C TYR A 77 12.32 -13.33 2.40
N THR A 78 13.32 -13.00 1.58
CA THR A 78 13.76 -13.92 0.52
C THR A 78 14.48 -15.13 1.10
N THR A 79 15.29 -14.96 2.15
CA THR A 79 15.90 -16.10 2.86
C THR A 79 14.83 -16.96 3.53
N MET A 80 13.84 -16.36 4.20
CA MET A 80 12.70 -17.09 4.78
C MET A 80 11.94 -17.89 3.71
N LEU A 81 11.75 -17.32 2.52
CA LEU A 81 11.12 -18.01 1.39
C LEU A 81 12.01 -19.11 0.79
N ALA A 82 13.33 -18.94 0.82
CA ALA A 82 14.30 -19.93 0.35
C ALA A 82 14.35 -21.16 1.27
N PHE A 83 14.25 -20.96 2.60
CA PHE A 83 14.22 -22.06 3.57
C PHE A 83 12.83 -22.72 3.72
N ARG A 84 11.79 -22.18 3.10
CA ARG A 84 10.44 -22.75 3.14
C ARG A 84 10.34 -23.94 2.18
N THR A 85 10.28 -25.16 2.72
CA THR A 85 10.07 -26.39 1.96
C THR A 85 8.58 -26.63 1.67
N GLY A 86 8.16 -26.60 0.40
CA GLY A 86 6.76 -26.85 -0.02
C GLY A 86 6.46 -26.45 -1.48
N SER A 87 5.18 -26.52 -1.87
CA SER A 87 4.66 -26.08 -3.19
C SER A 87 4.73 -24.56 -3.43
N ASP A 88 5.11 -23.81 -2.40
CA ASP A 88 5.33 -22.35 -2.43
C ASP A 88 6.82 -22.01 -2.26
N SER A 89 7.72 -22.91 -2.67
CA SER A 89 9.16 -22.66 -2.61
C SER A 89 9.56 -21.52 -3.55
N LEU A 90 10.55 -20.71 -3.14
CA LEU A 90 11.08 -19.59 -3.94
C LEU A 90 11.33 -20.02 -5.39
N TRP A 91 11.96 -21.19 -5.59
CA TRP A 91 12.29 -21.71 -6.90
C TRP A 91 11.06 -21.93 -7.80
N GLN A 92 9.96 -22.45 -7.26
CA GLN A 92 8.73 -22.68 -8.03
C GLN A 92 8.05 -21.36 -8.41
N ILE A 93 8.00 -20.41 -7.46
CA ILE A 93 7.44 -19.07 -7.68
C ILE A 93 8.27 -18.33 -8.76
N LEU A 94 9.60 -18.40 -8.66
CA LEU A 94 10.51 -17.83 -9.64
C LEU A 94 10.28 -18.48 -11.01
N LYS A 95 10.24 -19.81 -11.10
CA LYS A 95 10.03 -20.50 -12.39
C LYS A 95 8.72 -20.13 -13.09
N GLN A 96 7.62 -19.96 -12.35
CA GLN A 96 6.32 -19.66 -12.94
C GLN A 96 6.06 -18.17 -13.20
N ARG A 97 6.55 -17.28 -12.32
CA ARG A 97 6.06 -15.88 -12.24
C ARG A 97 7.16 -14.82 -12.15
N TRP A 98 8.44 -15.19 -12.29
CA TRP A 98 9.58 -14.26 -12.16
C TRP A 98 9.41 -12.94 -12.95
N TRP A 99 8.99 -13.03 -14.22
CA TRP A 99 8.84 -11.86 -15.09
C TRP A 99 7.88 -10.79 -14.52
N LYS A 100 6.76 -11.19 -13.90
CA LYS A 100 5.82 -10.26 -13.27
C LYS A 100 6.44 -9.54 -12.09
N TYR A 101 7.23 -10.27 -11.28
CA TYR A 101 7.93 -9.73 -10.12
C TYR A 101 9.12 -8.83 -10.50
N ILE A 102 9.76 -9.06 -11.65
CA ILE A 102 10.77 -8.13 -12.19
C ILE A 102 10.14 -6.80 -12.53
N PHE A 103 9.03 -6.78 -13.28
CA PHE A 103 8.37 -5.52 -13.62
C PHE A 103 7.88 -4.78 -12.38
N LEU A 104 7.38 -5.51 -11.39
CA LEU A 104 6.98 -4.95 -10.10
C LEU A 104 8.15 -4.33 -9.33
N GLY A 105 9.27 -5.07 -9.20
CA GLY A 105 10.47 -4.57 -8.54
C GLY A 105 11.10 -3.38 -9.27
N LEU A 106 11.09 -3.40 -10.61
CA LEU A 106 11.56 -2.30 -11.44
C LEU A 106 10.67 -1.06 -11.25
N ALA A 107 9.34 -1.22 -11.28
CA ALA A 107 8.41 -0.11 -11.06
C ALA A 107 8.58 0.51 -9.67
N ASP A 108 8.74 -0.32 -8.62
CA ASP A 108 8.96 0.16 -7.26
C ASP A 108 10.28 0.94 -7.12
N VAL A 109 11.38 0.39 -7.64
CA VAL A 109 12.69 1.03 -7.56
C VAL A 109 12.75 2.31 -8.40
N GLU A 110 12.22 2.29 -9.63
CA GLU A 110 12.17 3.47 -10.49
C GLU A 110 11.27 4.56 -9.91
N ALA A 111 10.14 4.21 -9.27
CA ALA A 111 9.31 5.19 -8.58
C ALA A 111 10.09 5.94 -7.49
N ASN A 112 10.81 5.19 -6.63
CA ASN A 112 11.67 5.77 -5.60
C ASN A 112 12.75 6.67 -6.21
N TYR A 113 13.43 6.22 -7.28
CA TYR A 113 14.44 7.01 -7.97
C TYR A 113 13.87 8.30 -8.58
N MET A 114 12.73 8.22 -9.27
CA MET A 114 12.12 9.35 -9.96
C MET A 114 11.66 10.43 -8.99
N ILE A 115 11.01 10.06 -7.89
CA ILE A 115 10.61 11.03 -6.85
C ILE A 115 11.83 11.68 -6.22
N VAL A 116 12.85 10.91 -5.88
CA VAL A 116 14.02 11.52 -5.25
C VAL A 116 14.78 12.42 -6.22
N LYS A 117 14.91 12.00 -7.47
CA LYS A 117 15.52 12.84 -8.51
C LYS A 117 14.68 14.10 -8.75
N ALA A 118 13.36 14.03 -8.68
CA ALA A 118 12.49 15.19 -8.84
C ALA A 118 12.76 16.28 -7.80
N TYR A 119 13.11 15.93 -6.55
CA TYR A 119 13.49 16.92 -5.53
C TYR A 119 14.71 17.80 -5.91
N GLN A 120 15.50 17.39 -6.90
CA GLN A 120 16.63 18.20 -7.41
C GLN A 120 16.20 19.19 -8.50
N TYR A 121 15.02 19.01 -9.09
CA TYR A 121 14.54 19.79 -10.24
C TYR A 121 13.30 20.62 -9.93
N THR A 122 12.49 20.22 -8.95
CA THR A 122 11.25 20.90 -8.55
C THR A 122 11.18 21.07 -7.03
N THR A 123 10.27 21.92 -6.56
CA THR A 123 10.13 22.28 -5.14
C THR A 123 9.41 21.19 -4.34
N LEU A 124 9.68 21.10 -3.03
CA LEU A 124 8.96 20.18 -2.12
C LEU A 124 7.43 20.35 -2.24
N THR A 125 6.96 21.59 -2.36
CA THR A 125 5.54 21.92 -2.54
C THR A 125 4.96 21.38 -3.84
N SER A 126 5.73 21.42 -4.94
CA SER A 126 5.29 20.86 -6.22
C SER A 126 5.22 19.35 -6.16
N VAL A 127 6.23 18.69 -5.57
CA VAL A 127 6.24 17.23 -5.40
C VAL A 127 5.02 16.77 -4.60
N GLN A 128 4.67 17.43 -3.50
CA GLN A 128 3.51 17.07 -2.68
C GLN A 128 2.18 17.20 -3.44
N LEU A 129 1.99 18.27 -4.21
CA LEU A 129 0.79 18.44 -5.02
C LEU A 129 0.70 17.39 -6.14
N LEU A 130 1.82 17.12 -6.81
CA LEU A 130 1.86 16.21 -7.94
C LEU A 130 1.81 14.75 -7.50
N ASP A 131 2.36 14.37 -6.35
CA ASP A 131 2.25 13.01 -5.82
C ASP A 131 0.79 12.64 -5.48
N CYS A 132 -0.02 13.64 -5.10
CA CYS A 132 -1.45 13.46 -4.92
C CYS A 132 -2.20 13.04 -6.20
N PHE A 133 -1.65 13.32 -7.40
CA PHE A 133 -2.17 12.77 -8.65
C PHE A 133 -2.11 11.24 -8.69
N GLY A 134 -1.19 10.64 -7.93
CA GLY A 134 -1.10 9.20 -7.74
C GLY A 134 -2.39 8.59 -7.19
N ILE A 135 -3.18 9.33 -6.38
CA ILE A 135 -4.44 8.83 -5.79
C ILE A 135 -5.51 8.54 -6.86
N PRO A 136 -5.87 9.48 -7.76
CA PRO A 136 -6.74 9.18 -8.90
C PRO A 136 -6.24 8.02 -9.77
N VAL A 137 -4.94 7.99 -10.09
CA VAL A 137 -4.33 6.91 -10.89
C VAL A 137 -4.49 5.56 -10.20
N LEU A 138 -4.21 5.51 -8.90
CA LEU A 138 -4.37 4.33 -8.05
C LEU A 138 -5.82 3.87 -7.98
N MET A 139 -6.78 4.78 -7.86
CA MET A 139 -8.21 4.44 -7.88
C MET A 139 -8.63 3.87 -9.25
N ALA A 140 -8.19 4.49 -10.35
CA ALA A 140 -8.47 4.00 -11.70
C ALA A 140 -7.86 2.60 -11.94
N LEU A 141 -6.61 2.40 -11.52
CA LEU A 141 -5.93 1.09 -11.61
C LEU A 141 -6.58 0.05 -10.71
N SER A 142 -6.98 0.41 -9.49
CA SER A 142 -7.69 -0.50 -8.58
C SER A 142 -9.08 -0.88 -9.11
N TRP A 143 -9.76 0.05 -9.79
CA TRP A 143 -11.00 -0.25 -10.50
C TRP A 143 -10.77 -1.21 -11.68
N PHE A 144 -9.72 -1.00 -12.48
CA PHE A 144 -9.43 -1.83 -13.65
C PHE A 144 -8.88 -3.22 -13.29
N ILE A 145 -7.91 -3.30 -12.40
CA ILE A 145 -7.17 -4.52 -12.05
C ILE A 145 -7.88 -5.31 -10.95
N LEU A 146 -8.30 -4.66 -9.86
CA LEU A 146 -8.95 -5.34 -8.72
C LEU A 146 -10.48 -5.33 -8.80
N ARG A 147 -11.08 -4.70 -9.81
CA ARG A 147 -12.54 -4.54 -9.95
C ARG A 147 -13.19 -3.93 -8.70
N ALA A 148 -12.48 -3.01 -8.05
CA ALA A 148 -12.96 -2.32 -6.85
C ALA A 148 -14.18 -1.46 -7.18
N ARG A 149 -15.24 -1.52 -6.37
CA ARG A 149 -16.44 -0.70 -6.56
C ARG A 149 -16.42 0.53 -5.66
N TYR A 150 -16.14 1.69 -6.24
CA TYR A 150 -16.16 2.96 -5.53
C TYR A 150 -17.57 3.59 -5.54
N ARG A 151 -18.06 3.92 -4.35
CA ARG A 151 -19.24 4.76 -4.11
C ARG A 151 -18.86 6.24 -4.08
N LEU A 152 -19.86 7.12 -4.26
CA LEU A 152 -19.68 8.58 -4.26
C LEU A 152 -18.95 9.11 -3.02
N ILE A 153 -19.15 8.47 -1.86
CA ILE A 153 -18.50 8.85 -0.61
C ILE A 153 -16.97 8.68 -0.63
N HIS A 154 -16.44 7.75 -1.42
CA HIS A 154 -14.98 7.59 -1.59
C HIS A 154 -14.40 8.75 -2.39
N PHE A 155 -15.07 9.15 -3.48
CA PHE A 155 -14.67 10.33 -4.26
C PHE A 155 -14.76 11.61 -3.41
N LEU A 156 -15.80 11.74 -2.58
CA LEU A 156 -15.92 12.87 -1.65
C LEU A 156 -14.79 12.87 -0.60
N GLY A 157 -14.46 11.71 -0.02
CA GLY A 157 -13.34 11.57 0.92
C GLY A 157 -12.01 11.98 0.31
N VAL A 158 -11.72 11.50 -0.91
CA VAL A 158 -10.51 11.87 -1.67
C VAL A 158 -10.48 13.37 -1.96
N ALA A 159 -11.59 13.95 -2.44
CA ALA A 159 -11.66 15.39 -2.71
C ALA A 159 -11.40 16.23 -1.45
N VAL A 160 -11.89 15.80 -0.28
CA VAL A 160 -11.61 16.46 1.00
C VAL A 160 -10.13 16.31 1.38
N CYS A 161 -9.51 15.13 1.19
CA CYS A 161 -8.06 14.97 1.42
C CYS A 161 -7.22 15.88 0.51
N LEU A 162 -7.54 15.94 -0.79
CA LEU A 162 -6.86 16.80 -1.75
C LEU A 162 -7.01 18.29 -1.39
N LEU A 163 -8.17 18.71 -0.87
CA LEU A 163 -8.36 20.06 -0.36
C LEU A 163 -7.44 20.35 0.84
N GLY A 164 -7.25 19.37 1.73
CA GLY A 164 -6.34 19.48 2.87
C GLY A 164 -4.88 19.63 2.43
N VAL A 165 -4.43 18.84 1.45
CA VAL A 165 -3.09 18.99 0.84
C VAL A 165 -2.96 20.35 0.15
N GLY A 166 -3.96 20.81 -0.61
CA GLY A 166 -3.96 22.14 -1.21
C GLY A 166 -3.86 23.26 -0.18
N THR A 167 -4.48 23.09 0.99
CA THR A 167 -4.35 24.03 2.12
C THR A 167 -2.95 24.01 2.72
N MET A 168 -2.30 22.83 2.81
CA MET A 168 -0.92 22.69 3.28
C MET A 168 0.05 23.41 2.35
N VAL A 169 -0.08 23.19 1.05
CA VAL A 169 0.77 23.84 0.05
C VAL A 169 0.52 25.34 0.00
N GLY A 170 -0.74 25.78 0.12
CA GLY A 170 -1.06 27.20 0.29
C GLY A 170 -0.37 27.81 1.51
N ALA A 171 -0.25 27.06 2.61
CA ALA A 171 0.48 27.51 3.80
C ALA A 171 1.98 27.68 3.53
N ASP A 172 2.60 26.77 2.76
CA ASP A 172 4.01 26.86 2.39
C ASP A 172 4.29 28.08 1.49
N ILE A 173 3.40 28.36 0.54
CA ILE A 173 3.48 29.56 -0.32
C ILE A 173 3.38 30.83 0.55
N LEU A 174 2.40 30.90 1.47
CA LEU A 174 2.24 32.04 2.37
C LEU A 174 3.42 32.20 3.35
N ALA A 175 4.04 31.10 3.76
CA ALA A 175 5.21 31.10 4.61
C ALA A 175 6.50 31.51 3.88
N GLY A 176 6.44 31.69 2.55
CA GLY A 176 7.60 32.02 1.72
C GLY A 176 8.60 30.87 1.63
N ARG A 177 8.15 29.61 1.78
CA ARG A 177 8.99 28.40 1.67
C ARG A 177 9.08 27.87 0.24
N GLN A 178 8.88 28.75 -0.75
CA GLN A 178 9.19 28.39 -2.11
C GLN A 178 10.70 28.41 -2.26
N ASP A 179 11.31 27.23 -2.39
CA ASP A 179 12.68 27.14 -2.88
C ASP A 179 12.74 27.80 -4.26
N GLU A 180 13.86 28.48 -4.59
CA GLU A 180 14.02 29.16 -5.88
C GLU A 180 13.65 28.20 -7.02
N GLU A 181 12.80 28.67 -7.95
CA GLU A 181 12.37 27.86 -9.10
C GLU A 181 13.60 27.29 -9.81
N GLY A 182 13.77 25.97 -9.73
CA GLY A 182 14.84 25.28 -10.44
C GLY A 182 14.74 25.59 -11.94
N SER A 183 15.88 25.73 -12.62
CA SER A 183 15.95 25.97 -14.08
C SER A 183 15.01 25.08 -14.90
N ASP A 184 14.76 23.86 -14.42
CA ASP A 184 14.03 22.81 -15.15
C ASP A 184 12.84 22.24 -14.34
N VAL A 185 12.02 23.09 -13.70
CA VAL A 185 10.84 22.65 -12.91
C VAL A 185 9.97 21.65 -13.67
N VAL A 186 9.76 21.85 -14.97
CA VAL A 186 8.95 20.97 -15.82
C VAL A 186 9.50 19.54 -15.87
N ILE A 187 10.82 19.37 -15.88
CA ILE A 187 11.44 18.03 -15.85
C ILE A 187 11.14 17.38 -14.51
N GLY A 188 11.29 18.12 -13.41
CA GLY A 188 10.93 17.66 -12.08
C GLY A 188 9.48 17.22 -12.00
N ASP A 189 8.54 18.05 -12.46
CA ASP A 189 7.11 17.77 -12.40
C ASP A 189 6.72 16.53 -13.22
N VAL A 190 7.29 16.34 -14.41
CA VAL A 190 7.11 15.12 -15.22
C VAL A 190 7.66 13.89 -14.49
N LEU A 191 8.81 14.01 -13.82
CA LEU A 191 9.37 12.93 -13.01
C LEU A 191 8.45 12.56 -11.85
N VAL A 192 7.85 13.55 -11.16
CA VAL A 192 6.90 13.28 -10.08
C VAL A 192 5.67 12.55 -10.59
N LEU A 193 5.07 13.01 -11.69
CA LEU A 193 3.88 12.36 -12.25
C LEU A 193 4.14 10.91 -12.67
N LEU A 194 5.31 10.65 -13.27
CA LEU A 194 5.73 9.30 -13.63
C LEU A 194 6.01 8.44 -12.39
N GLY A 195 6.72 8.99 -11.39
CA GLY A 195 7.00 8.32 -10.12
C GLY A 195 5.71 7.95 -9.36
N ALA A 196 4.77 8.89 -9.23
CA ALA A 196 3.47 8.67 -8.60
C ALA A 196 2.64 7.63 -9.34
N SER A 197 2.71 7.60 -10.68
CA SER A 197 2.05 6.57 -11.50
C SER A 197 2.66 5.19 -11.28
N LEU A 198 3.99 5.08 -11.20
CA LEU A 198 4.69 3.82 -10.91
C LEU A 198 4.39 3.34 -9.48
N TYR A 199 4.39 4.23 -8.49
CA TYR A 199 3.96 3.88 -7.13
C TYR A 199 2.51 3.40 -7.09
N ALA A 200 1.61 4.00 -7.86
CA ALA A 200 0.24 3.53 -7.98
C ALA A 200 0.20 2.09 -8.54
N ILE A 201 0.97 1.80 -9.59
CA ILE A 201 1.08 0.44 -10.15
C ILE A 201 1.63 -0.54 -9.12
N SER A 202 2.70 -0.18 -8.41
CA SER A 202 3.32 -1.02 -7.37
C SER A 202 2.35 -1.30 -6.22
N ASN A 203 1.68 -0.27 -5.71
CA ASN A 203 0.70 -0.38 -4.61
C ASN A 203 -0.53 -1.22 -5.00
N VAL A 204 -1.05 -1.06 -6.22
CA VAL A 204 -2.18 -1.87 -6.73
C VAL A 204 -1.76 -3.33 -6.90
N SER A 205 -0.56 -3.56 -7.41
CA SER A 205 0.02 -4.90 -7.56
C SER A 205 0.27 -5.56 -6.21
N GLU A 206 0.77 -4.79 -5.23
CA GLU A 206 0.90 -5.22 -3.84
C GLU A 206 -0.44 -5.67 -3.27
N GLU A 207 -1.49 -4.84 -3.41
CA GLU A 207 -2.83 -5.21 -2.92
C GLU A 207 -3.32 -6.52 -3.55
N TYR A 208 -3.13 -6.67 -4.87
CA TYR A 208 -3.51 -7.89 -5.57
C TYR A 208 -2.74 -9.12 -5.04
N ILE A 209 -1.42 -9.04 -4.90
CA ILE A 209 -0.57 -10.15 -4.47
C ILE A 209 -0.85 -10.48 -3.00
N VAL A 210 -0.96 -9.49 -2.13
CA VAL A 210 -1.16 -9.71 -0.69
C VAL A 210 -2.54 -10.30 -0.37
N LYS A 211 -3.56 -9.97 -1.17
CA LYS A 211 -4.92 -10.50 -1.00
C LYS A 211 -5.12 -11.88 -1.63
N ASN A 212 -4.48 -12.17 -2.77
CA ASN A 212 -4.65 -13.45 -3.48
C ASN A 212 -3.54 -14.48 -3.18
N LEU A 213 -2.36 -14.02 -2.79
CA LEU A 213 -1.17 -14.83 -2.51
C LEU A 213 -0.71 -14.57 -1.07
N SER A 214 0.60 -14.54 -0.84
CA SER A 214 1.18 -14.34 0.48
C SER A 214 1.98 -13.04 0.59
N ARG A 215 1.95 -12.45 1.79
CA ARG A 215 2.75 -11.26 2.13
C ARG A 215 4.25 -11.53 2.01
N VAL A 216 4.68 -12.72 2.45
CA VAL A 216 6.09 -13.13 2.45
C VAL A 216 6.60 -13.31 1.02
N GLU A 217 5.76 -13.84 0.12
CA GLU A 217 6.08 -13.91 -1.31
C GLU A 217 6.26 -12.52 -1.92
N PHE A 218 5.31 -11.60 -1.70
CA PHE A 218 5.43 -10.21 -2.19
C PHE A 218 6.75 -9.57 -1.72
N LEU A 219 6.99 -9.54 -0.41
CA LEU A 219 8.18 -8.92 0.17
C LEU A 219 9.48 -9.61 -0.23
N GLY A 220 9.48 -10.95 -0.31
CA GLY A 220 10.66 -11.70 -0.75
C GLY A 220 11.00 -11.46 -2.22
N MET A 221 10.01 -11.31 -3.09
CA MET A 221 10.25 -11.08 -4.52
C MET A 221 10.63 -9.62 -4.81
N VAL A 222 9.98 -8.66 -4.14
CA VAL A 222 10.36 -7.24 -4.20
C VAL A 222 11.75 -7.03 -3.62
N GLY A 223 12.09 -7.66 -2.48
CA GLY A 223 13.43 -7.63 -1.92
C GLY A 223 14.49 -8.18 -2.89
N LEU A 224 14.23 -9.33 -3.51
CA LEU A 224 15.15 -9.97 -4.46
C LEU A 224 15.41 -9.11 -5.69
N PHE A 225 14.37 -8.77 -6.44
CA PHE A 225 14.51 -8.01 -7.68
C PHE A 225 14.86 -6.55 -7.41
N GLY A 226 14.29 -5.96 -6.35
CA GLY A 226 14.60 -4.60 -5.91
C GLY A 226 16.08 -4.45 -5.56
N THR A 227 16.71 -5.42 -4.88
CA THR A 227 18.15 -5.37 -4.59
C THR A 227 19.00 -5.43 -5.86
N ILE A 228 18.63 -6.26 -6.83
CA ILE A 228 19.35 -6.38 -8.10
C ILE A 228 19.28 -5.06 -8.89
N VAL A 229 18.07 -4.51 -9.05
CA VAL A 229 17.84 -3.28 -9.82
C VAL A 229 18.45 -2.07 -9.11
N SER A 230 18.16 -1.88 -7.82
CA SER A 230 18.71 -0.76 -7.04
C SER A 230 20.23 -0.85 -6.91
N GLY A 231 20.80 -2.05 -6.80
CA GLY A 231 22.25 -2.24 -6.77
C GLY A 231 22.92 -1.85 -8.09
N LEU A 232 22.28 -2.16 -9.23
CA LEU A 232 22.77 -1.73 -10.54
C LEU A 232 22.68 -0.20 -10.69
N GLN A 233 21.55 0.42 -10.34
CA GLN A 233 21.42 1.87 -10.37
C GLN A 233 22.39 2.57 -9.42
N LEU A 234 22.61 2.04 -8.22
CA LEU A 234 23.59 2.53 -7.26
C LEU A 234 25.00 2.55 -7.85
N ALA A 235 25.39 1.45 -8.52
CA ALA A 235 26.69 1.32 -9.16
C ALA A 235 26.87 2.32 -10.32
N ILE A 236 25.81 2.63 -11.06
CA ILE A 236 25.87 3.54 -12.20
C ILE A 236 25.86 5.01 -11.74
N VAL A 237 24.92 5.38 -10.86
CA VAL A 237 24.59 6.79 -10.58
C VAL A 237 25.37 7.36 -9.39
N GLU A 238 25.38 6.66 -8.25
CA GLU A 238 25.85 7.22 -6.97
C GLU A 238 27.20 6.66 -6.50
N HIS A 239 27.86 5.78 -7.27
CA HIS A 239 29.11 5.14 -6.85
C HIS A 239 30.20 6.14 -6.41
N ARG A 240 30.30 7.30 -7.07
CA ARG A 240 31.28 8.35 -6.74
C ARG A 240 30.91 9.10 -5.46
N GLU A 241 29.63 9.34 -5.25
CA GLU A 241 29.12 10.04 -4.07
C GLU A 241 29.28 9.18 -2.82
N ILE A 242 29.07 7.87 -2.91
CA ILE A 242 29.33 6.92 -1.81
C ILE A 242 30.79 6.94 -1.37
N MET A 243 31.74 7.00 -2.31
CA MET A 243 33.17 7.06 -2.00
C MET A 243 33.58 8.37 -1.30
N ARG A 244 32.80 9.44 -1.46
CA ARG A 244 33.05 10.74 -0.84
C ARG A 244 32.49 10.84 0.59
N ILE A 245 31.61 9.92 0.99
CA ILE A 245 30.97 9.92 2.31
C ILE A 245 32.05 9.84 3.40
N GLN A 246 32.08 10.87 4.25
CA GLN A 246 32.88 10.86 5.47
C GLN A 246 32.15 10.03 6.53
N TRP A 247 32.54 8.77 6.65
CA TRP A 247 31.92 7.85 7.60
C TRP A 247 32.15 8.30 9.05
N ASN A 248 31.06 8.63 9.72
CA ASN A 248 31.02 8.95 11.14
C ASN A 248 29.97 8.04 11.81
N TRP A 249 30.18 7.69 13.07
CA TRP A 249 29.19 6.96 13.87
C TRP A 249 27.79 7.59 13.81
N LYS A 250 27.69 8.92 13.77
CA LYS A 250 26.41 9.64 13.63
C LYS A 250 25.74 9.39 12.27
N VAL A 251 26.52 9.39 11.19
CA VAL A 251 26.04 9.11 9.82
C VAL A 251 25.58 7.65 9.73
N ALA A 252 26.37 6.71 10.26
CA ALA A 252 25.99 5.30 10.31
C ALA A 252 24.70 5.07 11.13
N LEU A 253 24.54 5.78 12.25
CA LEU A 253 23.32 5.72 13.06
C LEU A 253 22.11 6.28 12.30
N LEU A 254 22.25 7.39 11.59
CA LEU A 254 21.17 7.96 10.76
C LEU A 254 20.74 7.00 9.64
N PHE A 255 21.70 6.40 8.93
CA PHE A 255 21.41 5.34 7.95
C PHE A 255 20.71 4.13 8.60
N THR A 256 21.11 3.76 9.81
CA THR A 256 20.48 2.64 10.53
C THR A 256 19.04 2.96 10.90
N VAL A 257 18.77 4.17 11.43
CA VAL A 257 17.40 4.60 11.76
C VAL A 257 16.55 4.69 10.50
N PHE A 258 17.08 5.28 9.42
CA PHE A 258 16.42 5.32 8.12
C PHE A 258 16.05 3.90 7.66
N ALA A 259 17.01 2.97 7.67
CA ALA A 259 16.81 1.60 7.24
C ALA A 259 15.77 0.86 8.09
N LEU A 260 15.77 1.06 9.41
CA LEU A 260 14.77 0.48 10.31
C LEU A 260 13.36 1.05 10.05
N CYS A 261 13.25 2.36 9.80
CA CYS A 261 11.98 2.99 9.48
C CYS A 261 11.44 2.52 8.12
N MET A 262 12.28 2.48 7.07
CA MET A 262 11.90 1.96 5.75
C MET A 262 11.55 0.49 5.79
N PHE A 263 12.35 -0.33 6.48
CA PHE A 263 12.07 -1.76 6.64
C PHE A 263 10.75 -1.97 7.37
N GLY A 264 10.52 -1.22 8.45
CA GLY A 264 9.24 -1.21 9.16
C GLY A 264 8.08 -0.83 8.23
N LEU A 265 8.21 0.24 7.45
CA LEU A 265 7.22 0.67 6.48
C LEU A 265 6.87 -0.45 5.50
N TYR A 266 7.86 -1.01 4.81
CA TYR A 266 7.67 -2.09 3.83
C TYR A 266 7.12 -3.38 4.47
N SER A 267 7.48 -3.68 5.72
CA SER A 267 6.95 -4.85 6.45
C SER A 267 5.51 -4.68 6.88
N PHE A 268 5.12 -3.48 7.34
CA PHE A 268 3.78 -3.21 7.85
C PHE A 268 2.79 -2.83 6.75
N MET A 269 3.22 -2.17 5.67
CA MET A 269 2.40 -1.75 4.53
C MET A 269 1.52 -2.89 3.97
N PRO A 270 2.06 -4.09 3.65
CA PRO A 270 1.26 -5.24 3.21
C PRO A 270 0.24 -5.68 4.26
N VAL A 271 0.57 -5.58 5.55
CA VAL A 271 -0.34 -5.97 6.64
C VAL A 271 -1.54 -5.04 6.67
N VAL A 272 -1.31 -3.73 6.51
CA VAL A 272 -2.37 -2.71 6.49
C VAL A 272 -3.21 -2.83 5.23
N ILE A 273 -2.59 -2.98 4.06
CA ILE A 273 -3.29 -3.16 2.78
C ILE A 273 -4.18 -4.41 2.82
N LYS A 274 -3.71 -5.51 3.45
CA LYS A 274 -4.50 -6.74 3.58
C LYS A 274 -5.81 -6.53 4.36
N VAL A 275 -5.81 -5.67 5.38
CA VAL A 275 -7.00 -5.38 6.19
C VAL A 275 -7.83 -4.22 5.66
N THR A 276 -7.29 -3.44 4.71
CA THR A 276 -7.93 -2.26 4.13
C THR A 276 -7.87 -2.30 2.59
N SER A 277 -7.13 -1.38 1.97
CA SER A 277 -6.83 -1.29 0.54
C SER A 277 -5.62 -0.37 0.32
N ALA A 278 -4.95 -0.48 -0.82
CA ALA A 278 -3.87 0.42 -1.21
C ALA A 278 -4.33 1.89 -1.22
N THR A 279 -5.56 2.15 -1.71
CA THR A 279 -6.13 3.51 -1.70
C THR A 279 -6.33 4.05 -0.30
N SER A 280 -6.84 3.23 0.64
CA SER A 280 -6.99 3.65 2.03
C SER A 280 -5.65 3.98 2.65
N VAL A 281 -4.61 3.21 2.34
CA VAL A 281 -3.28 3.43 2.92
C VAL A 281 -2.63 4.69 2.36
N ASN A 282 -2.68 4.91 1.05
CA ASN A 282 -2.15 6.13 0.44
C ASN A 282 -2.85 7.39 0.96
N LEU A 283 -4.17 7.36 1.17
CA LEU A 283 -4.87 8.47 1.84
C LEU A 283 -4.44 8.66 3.30
N GLY A 284 -4.19 7.57 4.01
CA GLY A 284 -3.71 7.61 5.39
C GLY A 284 -2.28 8.15 5.51
N ILE A 285 -1.44 7.93 4.49
CA ILE A 285 -0.04 8.36 4.44
C ILE A 285 0.11 9.85 4.15
N LEU A 286 -0.90 10.53 3.58
CA LEU A 286 -0.86 11.99 3.37
C LEU A 286 -0.55 12.79 4.64
N THR A 287 -0.84 12.24 5.83
CA THR A 287 -0.47 12.89 7.10
C THR A 287 1.04 12.86 7.39
N ALA A 288 1.81 12.01 6.70
CA ALA A 288 3.27 11.93 6.83
C ALA A 288 3.96 13.23 6.41
N ASP A 289 3.48 13.89 5.35
CA ASP A 289 4.02 15.16 4.88
C ASP A 289 3.90 16.24 5.96
N LEU A 290 2.74 16.30 6.61
CA LEU A 290 2.51 17.20 7.73
C LEU A 290 3.39 16.85 8.93
N TYR A 291 3.55 15.57 9.27
CA TYR A 291 4.45 15.16 10.34
C TYR A 291 5.90 15.55 10.06
N SER A 292 6.38 15.28 8.84
CA SER A 292 7.71 15.70 8.41
C SER A 292 7.89 17.22 8.55
N LEU A 293 6.87 18.00 8.17
CA LEU A 293 6.86 19.45 8.33
C LEU A 293 6.87 19.90 9.79
N PHE A 294 6.08 19.27 10.67
CA PHE A 294 6.09 19.56 12.10
C PHE A 294 7.45 19.25 12.73
N PHE A 295 8.04 18.10 12.42
CA PHE A 295 9.39 17.78 12.87
C PHE A 295 10.43 18.74 12.29
N GLY A 296 10.30 19.12 11.02
CA GLY A 296 11.15 20.13 10.41
C GLY A 296 11.04 21.49 11.09
N LEU A 297 9.84 21.86 11.56
CA LEU A 297 9.63 23.07 12.35
C LEU A 297 10.36 23.04 13.71
N PHE A 298 10.34 21.89 14.39
CA PHE A 298 11.05 21.72 15.66
C PHE A 298 12.56 21.58 15.52
N LEU A 299 13.03 20.94 14.44
CA LEU A 299 14.44 20.60 14.24
C LEU A 299 15.22 21.69 13.49
N PHE A 300 14.56 22.37 12.54
CA PHE A 300 15.14 23.39 11.66
C PHE A 300 14.56 24.81 11.91
N TYR A 301 13.72 24.98 12.94
CA TYR A 301 13.17 26.27 13.40
C TYR A 301 12.36 27.05 12.33
N TYR A 302 11.58 26.35 11.50
CA TYR A 302 10.74 27.01 10.50
C TYR A 302 9.57 27.82 11.10
N LYS A 303 9.03 28.78 10.33
CA LYS A 303 7.88 29.60 10.74
C LYS A 303 6.60 28.77 10.82
N PHE A 304 5.90 28.86 11.95
CA PHE A 304 4.66 28.13 12.20
C PHE A 304 3.44 28.88 11.65
N SER A 305 2.52 28.15 11.00
CA SER A 305 1.23 28.66 10.55
C SER A 305 0.09 27.76 11.02
N GLY A 306 -1.00 28.35 11.51
CA GLY A 306 -2.20 27.60 11.89
C GLY A 306 -2.85 26.85 10.73
N LEU A 307 -2.53 27.21 9.48
CA LEU A 307 -3.00 26.53 8.28
C LEU A 307 -2.57 25.06 8.23
N TYR A 308 -1.40 24.69 8.77
CA TYR A 308 -0.97 23.29 8.82
C TYR A 308 -1.86 22.42 9.71
N ILE A 309 -2.34 22.97 10.85
CA ILE A 309 -3.29 22.29 11.72
C ILE A 309 -4.64 22.14 10.99
N LEU A 310 -5.07 23.19 10.28
CA LEU A 310 -6.30 23.13 9.49
C LEU A 310 -6.21 22.05 8.40
N SER A 311 -5.09 21.99 7.67
CA SER A 311 -4.82 20.93 6.68
C SER A 311 -4.87 19.54 7.30
N PHE A 312 -4.24 19.35 8.46
CA PHE A 312 -4.27 18.07 9.18
C PHE A 312 -5.70 17.62 9.49
N VAL A 313 -6.52 18.52 10.04
CA VAL A 313 -7.93 18.22 10.37
C VAL A 313 -8.71 17.88 9.11
N ILE A 314 -8.53 18.63 8.02
CA ILE A 314 -9.21 18.37 6.74
C ILE A 314 -8.82 17.00 6.17
N ILE A 315 -7.53 16.66 6.13
CA ILE A 315 -7.05 15.35 5.66
C ILE A 315 -7.62 14.23 6.53
N MET A 316 -7.61 14.37 7.86
CA MET A 316 -8.18 13.38 8.76
C MET A 316 -9.69 13.19 8.56
N VAL A 317 -10.44 14.27 8.35
CA VAL A 317 -11.87 14.20 8.04
C VAL A 317 -12.10 13.48 6.71
N GLY A 318 -11.34 13.81 5.67
CA GLY A 318 -11.42 13.13 4.36
C GLY A 318 -11.09 11.65 4.45
N PHE A 319 -10.05 11.29 5.21
CA PHE A 319 -9.65 9.92 5.43
C PHE A 319 -10.72 9.12 6.20
N VAL A 320 -11.27 9.69 7.28
CA VAL A 320 -12.38 9.08 8.03
C VAL A 320 -13.62 8.90 7.15
N LEU A 321 -13.93 9.90 6.31
CA LEU A 321 -15.05 9.83 5.39
C LEU A 321 -14.87 8.70 4.37
N TYR A 322 -13.65 8.53 3.84
CA TYR A 322 -13.31 7.43 2.95
C TYR A 322 -13.46 6.07 3.65
N CYS A 323 -12.94 5.91 4.87
CA CYS A 323 -13.00 4.67 5.64
C CYS A 323 -14.39 4.35 6.21
N SER A 324 -15.31 5.33 6.24
CA SER A 324 -16.67 5.16 6.77
C SER A 324 -17.50 4.12 6.00
N THR A 325 -17.10 3.82 4.76
CA THR A 325 -17.77 2.87 3.89
C THR A 325 -16.77 1.83 3.40
N PRO A 326 -17.04 0.52 3.52
CA PRO A 326 -16.14 -0.50 2.99
C PRO A 326 -16.07 -0.43 1.46
N THR A 327 -14.85 -0.37 0.91
CA THR A 327 -14.61 -0.65 -0.51
C THR A 327 -14.90 -2.11 -0.78
N GLN A 328 -15.95 -2.41 -1.57
CA GLN A 328 -16.25 -3.77 -1.96
C GLN A 328 -15.36 -4.16 -3.14
N THR A 329 -14.50 -5.15 -2.95
CA THR A 329 -13.94 -5.92 -4.07
C THR A 329 -15.05 -6.83 -4.58
N ALA A 330 -15.41 -6.75 -5.86
CA ALA A 330 -16.40 -7.64 -6.42
C ALA A 330 -15.87 -9.08 -6.30
N GLU A 331 -16.50 -9.88 -5.44
CA GLU A 331 -16.30 -11.33 -5.44
C GLU A 331 -16.60 -11.82 -6.86
N PRO A 332 -15.75 -12.67 -7.49
CA PRO A 332 -16.11 -13.27 -8.76
C PRO A 332 -17.46 -13.94 -8.53
N THR A 333 -18.48 -13.53 -9.30
CA THR A 333 -19.84 -14.06 -9.24
C THR A 333 -19.78 -15.56 -9.05
N ALA A 334 -19.94 -16.03 -7.80
CA ALA A 334 -20.30 -17.40 -7.56
C ALA A 334 -21.67 -17.51 -8.23
N LEU A 335 -21.70 -18.16 -9.39
CA LEU A 335 -22.96 -18.63 -9.97
C LEU A 335 -23.72 -19.29 -8.81
N PRO A 336 -24.98 -18.95 -8.57
CA PRO A 336 -25.74 -19.59 -7.51
C PRO A 336 -25.69 -21.09 -7.80
N GLN A 337 -25.05 -21.86 -6.92
CA GLN A 337 -25.26 -23.30 -6.90
C GLN A 337 -26.73 -23.47 -6.55
N PRO A 338 -27.56 -24.04 -7.44
CA PRO A 338 -28.92 -24.39 -7.05
C PRO A 338 -28.79 -25.50 -6.00
N ASP A 339 -29.38 -25.24 -4.84
CA ASP A 339 -29.50 -26.18 -3.75
C ASP A 339 -29.94 -27.55 -4.27
N SER A 340 -29.19 -28.57 -3.85
CA SER A 340 -29.51 -29.98 -4.01
C SER A 340 -30.95 -30.27 -3.55
N THR A 341 -31.87 -30.29 -4.50
CA THR A 341 -33.14 -31.00 -4.43
C THR A 341 -33.25 -31.77 -5.73
N GLY A 342 -33.26 -33.10 -5.63
CA GLY A 342 -33.22 -33.98 -6.78
C GLY A 342 -34.48 -33.86 -7.63
N LEU A 343 -34.30 -33.77 -8.95
CA LEU A 343 -34.89 -34.67 -9.93
C LEU A 343 -34.28 -34.35 -11.31
N ASP A 344 -33.67 -35.37 -11.90
CA ASP A 344 -33.46 -35.64 -13.33
C ASP A 344 -32.91 -34.54 -14.25
N ASN A 345 -31.72 -34.79 -14.82
CA ASN A 345 -31.49 -34.63 -16.26
C ASN A 345 -30.23 -35.38 -16.72
N ALA A 346 -30.46 -36.58 -17.23
CA ALA A 346 -29.49 -37.52 -17.78
C ALA A 346 -28.97 -37.14 -19.19
N ALA A 347 -28.74 -35.86 -19.49
CA ALA A 347 -28.61 -35.40 -20.88
C ALA A 347 -27.29 -34.70 -21.27
N LEU A 348 -26.26 -34.68 -20.42
CA LEU A 348 -24.99 -34.00 -20.77
C LEU A 348 -23.71 -34.78 -20.44
N LYS A 349 -23.80 -36.11 -20.42
CA LYS A 349 -22.65 -37.00 -20.16
C LYS A 349 -22.11 -37.71 -21.40
N LEU A 350 -22.32 -37.15 -22.60
CA LEU A 350 -22.00 -37.86 -23.86
C LEU A 350 -20.92 -37.27 -24.76
N GLU A 351 -20.30 -36.12 -24.48
CA GLU A 351 -19.32 -35.57 -25.43
C GLU A 351 -18.29 -34.68 -24.73
N GLU A 352 -17.36 -35.26 -23.97
CA GLU A 352 -15.95 -34.80 -23.85
C GLU A 352 -15.19 -35.78 -22.94
N SER A 353 -15.09 -37.03 -23.39
CA SER A 353 -14.28 -38.06 -22.75
C SER A 353 -13.58 -38.86 -23.84
N ASP A 354 -12.90 -38.13 -24.73
CA ASP A 354 -11.92 -38.68 -25.64
C ASP A 354 -10.69 -37.78 -25.54
N ILE A 355 -9.65 -38.29 -24.86
CA ILE A 355 -8.20 -38.04 -24.96
C ILE A 355 -7.59 -38.39 -23.59
N GLU A 356 -7.38 -39.69 -23.33
CA GLU A 356 -6.08 -40.29 -22.96
C GLU A 356 -6.23 -41.76 -22.51
N PRO A 357 -5.26 -42.65 -22.81
CA PRO A 357 -5.41 -44.12 -22.80
C PRO A 357 -5.15 -44.76 -21.41
N PRO A 358 -5.46 -46.07 -21.23
CA PRO A 358 -5.94 -46.59 -19.97
C PRO A 358 -4.84 -47.14 -19.05
N ALA A 359 -4.93 -46.86 -17.76
CA ALA A 359 -4.28 -47.63 -16.71
C ALA A 359 -5.36 -48.45 -15.96
N ILE A 360 -5.31 -49.76 -16.19
CA ILE A 360 -6.18 -50.77 -15.61
C ILE A 360 -5.85 -50.93 -14.12
N THR A 361 -6.81 -50.73 -13.22
CA THR A 361 -6.81 -51.46 -11.94
C THR A 361 -8.22 -51.66 -11.40
N VAL A 362 -8.54 -52.93 -11.17
CA VAL A 362 -9.84 -53.51 -10.86
C VAL A 362 -10.20 -53.29 -9.38
N GLN A 363 -11.38 -52.73 -9.12
CA GLN A 363 -12.03 -52.77 -7.80
C GLN A 363 -12.78 -54.09 -7.62
N PHE A 364 -12.63 -54.72 -6.46
CA PHE A 364 -13.58 -55.71 -5.95
C PHE A 364 -14.30 -55.14 -4.73
N THR A 365 -15.63 -55.19 -4.78
CA THR A 365 -16.56 -54.64 -3.80
C THR A 365 -17.19 -55.77 -3.00
N ARG A 366 -17.62 -55.43 -1.76
CA ARG A 366 -18.68 -56.07 -0.95
C ARG A 366 -18.22 -57.35 -0.23
N GLY A 367 -18.32 -57.52 1.08
CA GLY A 367 -19.17 -56.92 2.10
C GLY A 367 -19.99 -58.05 2.72
N GLU A 368 -19.65 -58.50 3.93
CA GLU A 368 -20.55 -59.28 4.81
C GLU A 368 -19.99 -59.38 6.23
N THR A 369 -20.88 -59.18 7.19
CA THR A 369 -20.76 -59.40 8.63
C THR A 369 -20.46 -60.86 8.98
N VAL A 370 -19.67 -61.12 10.03
CA VAL A 370 -19.97 -62.04 11.16
C VAL A 370 -18.84 -61.96 12.21
N VAL A 371 -19.25 -61.83 13.48
CA VAL A 371 -18.42 -61.94 14.69
C VAL A 371 -18.33 -63.42 15.08
N VAL A 372 -17.13 -63.99 15.31
CA VAL A 372 -16.89 -65.10 16.25
C VAL A 372 -15.44 -65.03 16.78
N SER A 373 -15.28 -65.21 18.09
CA SER A 373 -14.03 -65.26 18.87
C SER A 373 -13.53 -66.72 19.05
N THR A 374 -12.29 -66.88 19.55
CA THR A 374 -11.60 -68.11 20.05
C THR A 374 -11.08 -69.05 18.95
N ASP A 375 -9.81 -69.50 18.94
CA ASP A 375 -8.78 -69.65 19.98
C ASP A 375 -7.46 -68.91 19.70
#